data_AF-A0A376E1Z5-F1
#
_entry.id   AF-A0A376E1Z5-F1
#
_cell.length_a   1.000
_cell.length_b   1.000
_cell.length_c   1.000
_cell.angle_alpha   90.00
_cell.angle_beta   90.00
_cell.angle_gamma   90.00
#
_symmetry.space_group_name_H-M   'P 1'
#
loop_
_entity.id
_entity.type
_entity.pdbx_description
1 polymer ?
#
loop_
_entity_poly.entity_id
_entity_poly.type
_entity_poly.pdbx_seq_one_letter_code
_entity_poly.pdbx_strand_id
1 'polypeptide(L)'
;MGKPRPLKSNSGKSFQGSIVLGKGFILTPAEAFALINKDPRNKEVLYPYLNGDDLNNSPTQDPSRWVINFLDWSEEKARSYPDCFDIVERLVKPERFYTER
;
A
#
# COMPACT_ATOMS: atom_id res chain seq x y z
N MET A 1 -17.41 9.15 31.59
CA MET A 1 -16.73 8.65 30.38
C MET A 1 -16.41 7.16 30.58
N GLY A 2 -17.17 6.26 29.95
CA GLY A 2 -17.00 4.81 30.11
C GLY A 2 -16.07 4.22 29.06
N LYS A 3 -15.15 3.33 29.46
CA LYS A 3 -14.23 2.66 28.53
C LYS A 3 -15.03 1.81 27.52
N PRO A 4 -14.81 1.96 26.20
CA PRO A 4 -15.50 1.15 25.20
C PRO A 4 -15.13 -0.32 25.39
N ARG A 5 -16.15 -1.19 25.42
CA ARG A 5 -15.97 -2.64 25.55
C ARG A 5 -16.16 -3.32 24.19
N PRO A 6 -15.29 -4.26 23.81
CA PRO A 6 -15.41 -4.94 22.53
C PRO A 6 -16.70 -5.77 22.48
N LEU A 7 -17.46 -5.62 21.39
CA LEU A 7 -18.64 -6.42 21.12
C LEU A 7 -18.23 -7.79 20.57
N LYS A 8 -18.68 -8.88 21.21
CA LYS A 8 -18.42 -10.26 20.75
C LYS A 8 -18.84 -10.48 19.29
N SER A 9 -19.83 -9.73 18.80
CA SER A 9 -20.33 -9.79 17.42
C SER A 9 -19.30 -9.37 16.36
N ASN A 10 -18.21 -8.70 16.76
CA ASN A 10 -17.14 -8.23 15.87
C ASN A 10 -15.95 -9.20 15.80
N SER A 11 -15.95 -10.30 16.56
CA SER A 11 -14.87 -11.29 16.47
C SER A 11 -14.86 -11.96 15.10
N GLY A 12 -13.71 -11.94 14.41
CA GLY A 12 -13.57 -12.52 13.08
C GLY A 12 -14.14 -11.69 11.93
N LYS A 13 -14.59 -10.45 12.20
CA LYS A 13 -15.09 -9.51 11.16
C LYS A 13 -14.11 -8.40 10.82
N SER A 14 -13.04 -8.27 11.59
CA SER A 14 -11.95 -7.32 11.34
C SER A 14 -10.65 -8.10 11.34
N PHE A 15 -9.97 -8.09 10.20
CA PHE A 15 -8.64 -8.65 10.04
C PHE A 15 -7.66 -7.47 9.97
N GLN A 16 -6.50 -7.60 10.60
CA GLN A 16 -5.40 -6.71 10.31
C GLN A 16 -4.90 -7.07 8.91
N GLY A 17 -5.28 -6.27 7.91
CA GLY A 17 -4.71 -6.38 6.57
C GLY A 17 -3.18 -6.21 6.62
N SER A 18 -2.50 -6.61 5.55
CA SER A 18 -1.03 -6.58 5.47
C SER A 18 -0.46 -5.28 6.04
N ILE A 19 0.36 -5.41 7.09
CA ILE A 19 1.13 -4.31 7.63
C ILE A 19 2.13 -3.93 6.55
N VAL A 20 1.91 -2.78 5.90
CA VAL A 20 2.89 -2.21 4.98
C VAL A 20 4.07 -1.76 5.85
N LEU A 21 5.06 -2.64 5.99
CA LEU A 21 6.31 -2.38 6.70
C LEU A 21 7.14 -1.40 5.88
N GLY A 22 6.82 -0.13 6.06
CA GLY A 22 7.54 1.02 5.52
C GLY A 22 6.56 2.11 5.09
N LYS A 23 6.82 3.36 5.48
CA LYS A 23 6.03 4.49 4.95
C LYS A 23 6.38 4.80 3.49
N GLY A 24 7.40 4.13 2.95
CA GLY A 24 7.92 4.28 1.59
C GLY A 24 7.10 3.61 0.47
N PHE A 25 5.89 3.14 0.72
CA PHE A 25 5.10 2.40 -0.28
C PHE A 25 3.83 3.12 -0.72
N ILE A 26 3.58 4.35 -0.25
CA ILE A 26 2.33 5.06 -0.49
C ILE A 26 2.52 6.09 -1.61
N LEU A 27 1.72 5.94 -2.67
CA LEU A 27 1.56 6.89 -3.77
C LEU A 27 0.24 7.63 -3.63
N THR A 28 0.20 8.87 -4.11
CA THR A 28 -1.06 9.56 -4.38
C THR A 28 -1.76 8.94 -5.61
N PRO A 29 -3.09 9.10 -5.74
CA PRO A 29 -3.78 8.67 -6.96
C PRO A 29 -3.17 9.25 -8.23
N ALA A 30 -2.77 10.52 -8.21
CA ALA A 30 -2.15 11.19 -9.36
C ALA A 30 -0.82 10.52 -9.78
N GLU A 31 0.03 10.16 -8.82
CA GLU A 31 1.29 9.44 -9.10
C GLU A 31 1.03 8.03 -9.65
N ALA A 32 0.06 7.31 -9.08
CA ALA A 32 -0.33 6.00 -9.59
C ALA A 32 -0.84 6.07 -11.03
N PHE A 33 -1.72 7.04 -11.34
CA PHE A 33 -2.21 7.22 -12.71
C PHE A 33 -1.10 7.69 -13.67
N ALA A 34 -0.15 8.51 -13.22
CA ALA A 34 1.00 8.89 -14.04
C ALA A 34 1.85 7.66 -14.42
N LEU A 35 2.08 6.74 -13.49
CA LEU A 35 2.79 5.48 -13.74
C LEU A 35 2.02 4.56 -14.71
N ILE A 36 0.70 4.45 -14.55
CA ILE A 36 -0.16 3.65 -15.44
C ILE A 36 -0.19 4.26 -16.85
N ASN A 37 -0.22 5.59 -16.97
CA ASN A 37 -0.18 6.27 -18.27
C ASN A 37 1.18 6.12 -18.96
N LYS A 38 2.27 6.05 -18.19
CA LYS A 38 3.61 5.83 -18.73
C LYS A 38 3.79 4.40 -19.23
N ASP A 39 3.35 3.42 -18.45
CA ASP A 39 3.28 2.01 -18.87
C ASP A 39 1.98 1.37 -18.36
N PRO A 40 1.02 1.05 -19.24
CA PRO A 40 -0.24 0.43 -18.86
C PRO A 40 -0.11 -0.90 -18.10
N ARG A 41 1.04 -1.59 -18.19
CA ARG A 41 1.31 -2.81 -17.43
C ARG A 41 1.46 -2.52 -15.94
N ASN A 42 1.87 -1.31 -15.55
CA ASN A 42 2.03 -0.94 -14.13
C ASN A 42 0.75 -1.10 -13.31
N LYS A 43 -0.43 -1.11 -13.94
CA LYS A 43 -1.71 -1.43 -13.28
C LYS A 43 -1.74 -2.82 -12.63
N GLU A 44 -0.89 -3.75 -13.08
CA GLU A 44 -0.79 -5.11 -12.52
C GLU A 44 -0.15 -5.13 -11.13
N VAL A 45 0.59 -4.08 -10.78
CA VAL A 45 1.34 -3.97 -9.52
C VAL A 45 0.94 -2.75 -8.69
N LEU A 46 0.03 -1.92 -9.19
CA LEU A 46 -0.49 -0.73 -8.51
C LEU A 46 -1.90 -1.00 -7.97
N TYR A 47 -2.05 -0.89 -6.65
CA TYR A 47 -3.31 -1.17 -5.98
C TYR A 47 -3.76 0.00 -5.12
N PRO A 48 -5.06 0.32 -5.08
CA PRO A 48 -5.59 1.26 -4.10
C PRO A 48 -5.43 0.69 -2.68
N TYR A 49 -5.02 1.54 -1.74
CA TYR A 49 -4.83 1.19 -0.33
C TYR A 49 -5.77 2.02 0.55
N LEU A 50 -6.84 1.38 1.00
CA LEU A 50 -7.82 1.98 1.90
C LEU A 50 -7.41 1.79 3.35
N ASN A 51 -7.43 2.86 4.15
CA ASN A 51 -7.30 2.77 5.60
C ASN A 51 -8.59 3.22 6.32
N GLY A 52 -8.61 3.10 7.65
CA GLY A 52 -9.79 3.45 8.45
C GLY A 52 -10.16 4.94 8.42
N ASP A 53 -9.23 5.82 8.06
CA ASP A 53 -9.48 7.27 7.94
C ASP A 53 -10.21 7.59 6.62
N ASP A 54 -9.84 6.90 5.52
CA ASP A 54 -10.55 6.99 4.22
C ASP A 54 -11.99 6.50 4.32
N LEU A 55 -12.20 5.42 5.09
CA LEU A 55 -13.50 4.82 5.30
C LEU A 55 -14.44 5.68 6.18
N ASN A 56 -13.87 6.45 7.11
CA ASN A 56 -14.64 7.24 8.08
C ASN A 56 -14.94 8.67 7.61
N ASN A 57 -14.12 9.24 6.70
CA ASN A 57 -14.17 10.67 6.38
C ASN A 57 -14.51 11.01 4.91
N SER A 58 -14.55 10.05 3.98
CA SER A 58 -14.95 10.32 2.59
C SER A 58 -16.31 9.69 2.25
N PRO A 59 -17.34 10.49 1.90
CA PRO A 59 -18.62 9.95 1.45
C PRO A 59 -18.54 9.24 0.10
N THR A 60 -17.48 9.46 -0.69
CA THR A 60 -17.24 8.75 -1.96
C THR A 60 -16.38 7.50 -1.80
N GLN A 61 -15.78 7.28 -0.62
CA GLN A 61 -14.89 6.15 -0.30
C GLN A 61 -13.70 5.96 -1.26
N ASP A 62 -13.33 7.01 -2.00
CA ASP A 62 -12.18 6.96 -2.90
C ASP A 62 -10.88 6.74 -2.11
N PRO A 63 -10.00 5.82 -2.55
CA PRO A 63 -8.73 5.58 -1.90
C PRO A 63 -7.83 6.82 -2.03
N SER A 64 -7.48 7.44 -0.90
CA SER A 64 -6.52 8.56 -0.89
C SER A 64 -5.08 8.10 -1.15
N ARG A 65 -4.85 6.78 -1.19
CA ARG A 65 -3.53 6.16 -1.23
C ARG A 65 -3.52 4.98 -2.19
N TRP A 66 -2.39 4.81 -2.85
CA TRP A 66 -2.07 3.68 -3.70
C TRP A 66 -0.76 3.05 -3.23
N VAL A 67 -0.57 1.78 -3.52
CA VAL A 67 0.65 1.03 -3.17
C VAL A 67 1.19 0.27 -4.36
N ILE A 68 2.50 0.10 -4.40
CA ILE A 68 3.18 -0.83 -5.32
C ILE A 68 3.29 -2.18 -4.60
N ASN A 69 2.70 -3.22 -5.19
CA ASN A 69 2.74 -4.57 -4.65
C ASN A 69 3.01 -5.57 -5.79
N PHE A 70 4.19 -6.18 -5.77
CA PHE A 70 4.57 -7.24 -6.71
C PHE A 70 4.07 -8.63 -6.29
N LEU A 71 3.30 -8.74 -5.20
CA LEU A 71 2.82 -10.00 -4.62
C LEU A 71 4.01 -10.95 -4.35
N ASP A 72 3.90 -12.19 -4.81
CA ASP A 72 4.91 -13.25 -4.65
C ASP A 72 5.85 -13.36 -5.85
N TRP A 73 5.95 -12.31 -6.69
CA TRP A 73 6.79 -12.35 -7.87
C TRP A 73 8.27 -12.44 -7.51
N SER A 74 9.04 -13.13 -8.36
CA SER A 74 10.50 -13.10 -8.27
C SER A 74 11.02 -11.69 -8.53
N GLU A 75 12.18 -11.37 -7.97
CA GLU A 75 12.84 -10.08 -8.20
C GLU A 75 13.09 -9.82 -9.70
N GLU A 76 13.50 -10.85 -10.45
CA GLU A 76 13.68 -10.77 -11.91
C GLU A 76 12.41 -10.32 -12.62
N LYS A 77 11.26 -10.87 -12.23
CA LYS A 77 9.96 -10.47 -12.78
C LYS A 77 9.60 -9.04 -12.34
N ALA A 78 9.80 -8.69 -11.08
CA ALA A 78 9.55 -7.34 -10.57
C ALA A 78 10.41 -6.28 -11.30
N ARG A 79 11.67 -6.61 -11.62
CA ARG A 79 12.59 -5.76 -12.40
C ARG A 79 12.13 -5.50 -13.84
N SER A 80 11.18 -6.29 -14.37
CA SER A 80 10.56 -6.00 -15.66
C SER A 80 9.60 -4.79 -15.64
N TYR A 81 9.34 -4.23 -14.45
CA TYR A 81 8.54 -3.02 -14.20
C TYR A 81 9.43 -1.91 -13.63
N PRO A 82 10.32 -1.32 -14.46
CA PRO A 82 11.41 -0.47 -13.98
C PRO A 82 10.91 0.73 -13.17
N ASP A 83 9.85 1.40 -13.61
CA ASP A 83 9.32 2.58 -12.90
C ASP A 83 8.83 2.26 -11.48
N CYS A 84 8.10 1.16 -11.34
CA CYS A 84 7.60 0.72 -10.03
C CYS A 84 8.73 0.14 -9.17
N PHE A 85 9.65 -0.61 -9.79
CA PHE A 85 10.77 -1.22 -9.10
C PHE A 85 11.75 -0.17 -8.56
N ASP A 86 12.06 0.87 -9.33
CA ASP A 86 12.96 1.97 -8.91
C ASP A 86 12.39 2.74 -7.70
N ILE A 87 11.08 2.96 -7.66
CA ILE A 87 10.40 3.58 -6.52
C ILE A 87 10.57 2.71 -5.27
N VAL A 88 10.29 1.41 -5.38
CA VAL A 88 10.46 0.45 -4.29
C VAL A 88 11.93 0.38 -3.86
N GLU A 89 12.86 0.32 -4.80
CA GLU A 89 14.29 0.23 -4.50
C GLU A 89 14.80 1.45 -3.72
N ARG A 90 14.41 2.66 -4.15
CA ARG A 90 14.77 3.92 -3.50
C ARG A 90 14.18 4.08 -2.10
N LEU A 91 12.95 3.60 -1.90
CA LEU A 91 12.20 3.83 -0.66
C LEU A 91 12.35 2.72 0.38
N VAL A 92 12.68 1.49 -0.03
CA VAL A 92 12.78 0.32 0.87
C VAL A 92 14.21 0.04 1.33
N LYS A 93 15.22 0.31 0.50
CA LYS A 93 16.63 0.12 0.88
C LYS A 93 17.07 0.96 2.09
N PRO A 94 16.64 2.23 2.29
CA PRO A 94 17.07 3.02 3.45
C PRO A 94 16.47 2.50 4.77
N GLU A 95 15.22 2.04 4.78
CA GLU A 95 14.54 1.59 6.01
C GLU A 95 15.05 0.21 6.48
N ARG A 96 15.47 -0.68 5.57
CA ARG A 96 16.04 -1.99 5.94
C ARG A 96 17.44 -1.92 6.55
N PHE A 97 18.25 -0.92 6.18
CA PHE A 97 19.61 -0.76 6.74
C PHE A 97 19.63 -0.21 8.18
N TYR A 98 18.54 0.40 8.65
CA TYR A 98 18.47 0.98 10.01
C TYR A 98 17.77 0.10 11.06
N THR A 99 17.20 -1.04 10.67
CA THR A 99 16.45 -1.91 11.60
C THR A 99 17.26 -3.13 12.08
N GLU A 100 18.58 -3.16 11.80
CA GLU A 100 19.53 -4.16 12.34
C GLU A 100 20.54 -3.55 13.33
N ARG A 101 20.05 -2.79 14.34
CA ARG A 101 20.80 -2.56 15.60
C ARG A 101 19.90 -2.64 16.81
#